data_AF-A0A8C5EUZ6-F1
#
_entry.id   AF-A0A8C5EUZ6-F1
#
_cell.length_a   1.000
_cell.length_b   1.000
_cell.length_c   1.000
_cell.angle_alpha   90.00
_cell.angle_beta   90.00
_cell.angle_gamma   90.00
#
_symmetry.space_group_name_H-M   'P 1'
#
loop_
_entity.id
_entity.type
_entity.pdbx_description
1 polymer ?
#
loop_
_entity_poly.entity_id
_entity_poly.type
_entity_poly.pdbx_seq_one_letter_code
_entity_poly.pdbx_strand_id
1 'polypeptide(L)'
;MTLAQMEAAMDPMSKLENGMVTIIQVFHKYSGHKCKLKKAELKELINNEMSHFIMKIQENETLDELFADLDQNGDLEIDFTEFIALIAMVTSACHELFIPSHRSF
;
A
#
# COMPACT_ATOMS: atom_id res chain seq x y z
N MET A 1 19.76 -4.09 14.57
CA MET A 1 19.38 -2.76 15.07
C MET A 1 17.87 -2.68 14.99
N THR A 2 17.16 -2.50 16.11
CA THR A 2 15.70 -2.45 16.12
C THR A 2 15.20 -1.10 15.59
N LEU A 3 13.94 -1.00 15.14
CA LEU A 3 13.32 0.28 14.74
C LEU A 3 13.47 1.35 15.83
N ALA A 4 13.29 0.94 17.09
CA ALA A 4 13.51 1.79 18.26
C ALA A 4 14.97 2.27 18.42
N GLN A 5 15.96 1.52 17.90
CA GLN A 5 17.36 1.93 17.89
C GLN A 5 17.70 2.87 16.72
N MET A 6 16.90 2.88 15.64
CA MET A 6 17.01 3.86 14.55
C MET A 6 16.40 5.22 14.91
N GLU A 7 15.34 5.24 15.71
CA GLU A 7 14.63 6.46 16.12
C GLU A 7 15.45 7.37 17.08
N ALA A 8 16.40 6.80 17.83
CA ALA A 8 17.08 7.52 18.92
C ALA A 8 18.36 8.29 18.51
N ALA A 9 18.83 8.18 17.26
CA ALA A 9 20.17 8.68 16.88
C ALA A 9 20.31 9.30 15.48
N MET A 10 19.21 9.58 14.77
CA MET A 10 19.26 10.20 13.43
C MET A 10 18.62 11.58 13.44
N ASP A 11 19.14 12.50 12.63
CA ASP A 11 18.42 13.73 12.25
C ASP A 11 16.96 13.39 11.95
N PRO A 12 15.99 14.24 12.32
CA PRO A 12 14.58 13.96 12.09
C PRO A 12 14.37 13.63 10.61
N MET A 13 13.85 12.43 10.35
CA MET A 13 13.61 11.92 9.00
C MET A 13 12.87 12.97 8.16
N SER A 14 13.23 13.11 6.90
CA SER A 14 12.50 13.94 5.95
C SER A 14 11.05 13.47 5.82
N LYS A 15 10.17 14.31 5.27
CA LYS A 15 8.77 13.94 5.03
C LYS A 15 8.66 12.69 4.13
N LEU A 16 9.57 12.56 3.16
CA LEU A 16 9.59 11.42 2.25
C LEU A 16 9.98 10.13 2.97
N GLU A 17 11.04 10.17 3.77
CA GLU A 17 11.48 9.02 4.58
C GLU A 17 10.40 8.60 5.58
N ASN A 18 9.74 9.56 6.25
CA ASN A 18 8.59 9.27 7.11
C ASN A 18 7.44 8.62 6.33
N GLY A 19 7.17 9.08 5.10
CA GLY A 19 6.17 8.47 4.22
C GLY A 19 6.51 7.02 3.88
N MET A 20 7.77 6.73 3.52
CA MET A 20 8.24 5.37 3.25
C MET A 20 8.12 4.46 4.48
N VAL A 21 8.52 4.95 5.66
CA VAL A 21 8.37 4.22 6.93
C VAL A 21 6.90 3.96 7.23
N THR A 22 6.01 4.93 6.98
CA THR A 22 4.56 4.78 7.18
C THR A 22 4.01 3.67 6.28
N ILE A 23 4.40 3.60 5.01
CA ILE A 23 3.97 2.54 4.09
C ILE A 23 4.40 1.16 4.61
N ILE A 24 5.64 1.03 5.08
CA ILE A 24 6.17 -0.21 5.65
C ILE A 24 5.39 -0.61 6.93
N GLN A 25 5.13 0.34 7.82
CA GLN A 25 4.38 0.10 9.06
C GLN A 25 2.95 -0.35 8.78
N VAL A 26 2.26 0.28 7.82
CA VAL A 26 0.93 -0.13 7.39
C VAL A 26 0.95 -1.55 6.85
N PHE A 27 1.90 -1.91 5.99
CA PHE A 27 2.03 -3.29 5.50
C PHE A 27 2.19 -4.30 6.64
N HIS A 28 3.07 -4.02 7.60
CA HIS A 28 3.30 -4.92 8.75
C HIS A 28 2.10 -5.01 9.70
N LYS A 29 1.29 -3.95 9.81
CA LYS A 29 0.05 -3.97 10.60
C LYS A 29 -0.93 -5.06 10.13
N TYR A 30 -1.01 -5.30 8.81
CA TYR A 30 -1.95 -6.28 8.24
C TYR A 30 -1.31 -7.64 7.91
N SER A 31 -0.01 -7.68 7.57
CA SER A 31 0.69 -8.93 7.22
C SER A 31 1.15 -9.75 8.43
N GLY A 32 1.04 -9.18 9.62
CA GLY A 32 1.38 -9.82 10.88
C GLY A 32 2.81 -10.38 10.89
N HIS A 33 2.99 -11.56 11.47
CA HIS A 33 4.31 -12.18 11.67
C HIS A 33 4.92 -12.80 10.41
N LYS A 34 4.13 -13.02 9.36
CA LYS A 34 4.60 -13.70 8.14
C LYS A 34 5.15 -12.74 7.09
N CYS A 35 4.99 -11.43 7.29
CA CYS A 35 5.39 -10.39 6.35
C CYS A 35 4.82 -10.59 4.93
N LYS A 36 3.63 -11.21 4.85
CA LYS A 36 2.85 -11.38 3.63
C LYS A 36 1.36 -11.20 3.95
N LEU A 37 0.59 -10.72 2.98
CA LEU A 37 -0.86 -10.53 3.09
C LEU A 37 -1.59 -11.64 2.37
N LYS A 38 -2.51 -12.29 3.06
CA LYS A 38 -3.56 -13.10 2.44
C LYS A 38 -4.64 -12.19 1.88
N LYS A 39 -5.46 -12.76 1.01
CA LYS A 39 -6.60 -12.08 0.38
C LYS A 39 -7.51 -11.32 1.37
N ALA A 40 -7.81 -11.92 2.52
CA ALA A 40 -8.63 -11.28 3.55
C ALA A 40 -7.92 -10.07 4.20
N GLU A 41 -6.62 -10.18 4.45
CA GLU A 41 -5.80 -9.11 5.04
C GLU A 41 -5.63 -7.96 4.04
N LEU A 42 -5.44 -8.27 2.76
CA LEU A 42 -5.43 -7.27 1.67
C LEU A 42 -6.77 -6.51 1.60
N LYS A 43 -7.91 -7.23 1.68
CA LYS A 43 -9.25 -6.62 1.70
C LYS A 43 -9.40 -5.64 2.86
N GLU A 44 -8.95 -6.04 4.05
CA GLU A 44 -9.02 -5.21 5.24
C GLU A 44 -8.15 -3.96 5.11
N LEU A 45 -6.90 -4.12 4.64
CA LEU A 45 -5.96 -3.02 4.39
C LEU A 45 -6.56 -1.98 3.46
N ILE A 46 -7.07 -2.39 2.29
CA ILE A 46 -7.64 -1.48 1.30
C ILE A 46 -8.84 -0.72 1.88
N ASN A 47 -9.75 -1.43 2.55
CA ASN A 47 -10.96 -0.82 3.09
C ASN A 47 -10.71 0.15 4.25
N ASN A 48 -9.63 -0.05 5.02
CA ASN A 48 -9.30 0.77 6.19
C ASN A 48 -8.36 1.93 5.84
N GLU A 49 -7.32 1.70 5.05
CA GLU A 49 -6.26 2.68 4.80
C GLU A 49 -6.49 3.47 3.49
N MET A 50 -7.24 2.91 2.53
CA MET A 50 -7.42 3.51 1.19
C MET A 50 -8.87 3.88 0.88
N SER A 51 -9.74 3.99 1.88
CA SER A 51 -11.19 4.22 1.72
C SER A 51 -11.59 5.49 0.94
N HIS A 52 -10.69 6.46 0.81
CA HIS A 52 -10.90 7.70 0.04
C HIS A 52 -10.35 7.63 -1.39
N PHE A 53 -9.45 6.68 -1.68
CA PHE A 53 -8.80 6.52 -2.98
C PHE A 53 -9.37 5.34 -3.77
N ILE A 54 -9.80 4.29 -3.07
CA ILE A 54 -10.40 3.09 -3.63
C ILE A 54 -11.81 2.96 -3.06
N MET A 55 -12.82 2.78 -3.92
CA MET A 55 -14.16 2.44 -3.45
C MET A 55 -14.08 1.15 -2.64
N LYS A 56 -14.74 1.12 -1.48
CA LYS A 56 -14.73 -0.06 -0.61
C LYS A 56 -15.00 -1.32 -1.43
N ILE A 57 -14.08 -2.29 -1.35
CA ILE A 57 -14.21 -3.55 -2.06
C ILE A 57 -15.27 -4.38 -1.32
N GLN A 58 -16.49 -4.34 -1.82
CA GLN A 58 -17.61 -5.15 -1.33
C GLN A 58 -17.72 -6.46 -2.12
N GLU A 59 -17.46 -6.40 -3.41
CA GLU A 59 -17.54 -7.53 -4.33
C GLU A 59 -16.27 -8.38 -4.23
N ASN A 60 -16.46 -9.71 -4.09
CA ASN A 60 -15.32 -10.63 -4.05
C ASN A 60 -14.63 -10.71 -5.41
N GLU A 61 -15.36 -10.63 -6.53
CA GLU A 61 -14.74 -10.70 -7.88
C GLU A 61 -13.69 -9.62 -8.11
N THR A 62 -13.96 -8.36 -7.75
CA THR A 62 -12.96 -7.27 -7.86
C THR A 62 -11.73 -7.52 -6.98
N LEU A 63 -11.92 -8.10 -5.79
CA LEU A 63 -10.79 -8.47 -4.93
C LEU A 63 -10.00 -9.64 -5.54
N ASP A 64 -10.70 -10.57 -6.16
CA ASP A 64 -10.12 -11.76 -6.77
C ASP A 64 -9.23 -11.38 -7.96
N GLU A 65 -9.71 -10.49 -8.83
CA GLU A 65 -8.94 -9.92 -9.95
C GLU A 65 -7.73 -9.14 -9.44
N LEU A 66 -7.94 -8.20 -8.51
CA LEU A 66 -6.83 -7.42 -7.95
C LEU A 66 -5.78 -8.31 -7.27
N PHE A 67 -6.20 -9.34 -6.54
CA PHE A 67 -5.29 -10.26 -5.90
C PHE A 67 -4.48 -11.04 -6.93
N ALA A 68 -5.12 -11.53 -7.99
CA ALA A 68 -4.44 -12.24 -9.08
C ALA A 68 -3.45 -11.33 -9.84
N ASP A 69 -3.79 -10.05 -10.00
CA ASP A 69 -2.91 -9.05 -10.63
C ASP A 69 -1.70 -8.69 -9.75
N LEU A 70 -1.81 -8.81 -8.42
CA LEU A 70 -0.73 -8.50 -7.49
C LEU A 70 0.16 -9.72 -7.19
N ASP A 71 -0.40 -10.92 -7.10
CA ASP A 71 0.32 -12.19 -6.83
C ASP A 71 1.13 -12.64 -8.07
N GLN A 72 2.23 -11.94 -8.33
CA GLN A 72 3.08 -12.17 -9.50
C GLN A 72 3.87 -13.46 -9.41
N ASN A 73 4.18 -13.90 -8.19
CA ASN A 73 4.93 -15.12 -7.96
C ASN A 73 4.03 -16.38 -7.88
N GLY A 74 2.71 -16.22 -7.69
CA GLY A 74 1.72 -17.28 -7.70
C GLY A 74 1.66 -18.11 -6.42
N ASP A 75 2.08 -17.57 -5.28
CA ASP A 75 2.12 -18.27 -3.99
C ASP A 75 0.86 -18.09 -3.13
N LEU A 76 -0.13 -17.36 -3.65
CA LEU A 76 -1.40 -17.04 -2.99
C LEU A 76 -1.25 -16.17 -1.75
N GLU A 77 -0.15 -15.44 -1.63
CA GLU A 77 0.13 -14.41 -0.64
C GLU A 77 0.73 -13.17 -1.34
N ILE A 78 0.59 -11.99 -0.75
CA ILE A 78 1.15 -10.74 -1.30
C ILE A 78 2.32 -10.32 -0.42
N ASP A 79 3.53 -10.32 -0.98
CA ASP A 79 4.71 -9.80 -0.30
C ASP A 79 4.80 -8.26 -0.36
N PHE A 80 5.85 -7.70 0.23
CA PHE A 80 6.02 -6.24 0.24
C PHE A 80 6.28 -5.64 -1.16
N THR A 81 6.95 -6.39 -2.04
CA THR A 81 7.24 -5.95 -3.41
C THR A 81 5.97 -5.93 -4.25
N GLU A 82 5.10 -6.91 -4.07
CA GLU A 82 3.79 -6.96 -4.72
C GLU A 82 2.86 -5.87 -4.15
N PHE A 83 2.89 -5.65 -2.84
CA PHE A 83 2.15 -4.56 -2.21
C PHE A 83 2.60 -3.17 -2.67
N ILE A 84 3.91 -2.91 -2.82
CA ILE A 84 4.37 -1.57 -3.25
C ILE A 84 3.97 -1.28 -4.70
N ALA A 85 3.77 -2.30 -5.54
CA ALA A 85 3.22 -2.12 -6.88
C ALA A 85 1.78 -1.56 -6.83
N LEU A 86 0.93 -2.03 -5.91
CA LEU A 86 -0.40 -1.44 -5.66
C LEU A 86 -0.27 0.03 -5.26
N ILE A 87 0.61 0.34 -4.30
CA ILE A 87 0.83 1.72 -3.84
C ILE A 87 1.28 2.62 -4.99
N ALA A 88 2.21 2.15 -5.82
CA ALA A 88 2.68 2.88 -6.99
C ALA A 88 1.55 3.12 -8.00
N MET A 89 0.73 2.10 -8.27
CA MET A 89 -0.42 2.19 -9.18
C MET A 89 -1.45 3.22 -8.68
N VAL A 90 -1.89 3.10 -7.42
CA VAL A 90 -2.87 4.01 -6.82
C VAL A 90 -2.32 5.43 -6.76
N THR A 91 -1.06 5.61 -6.35
CA THR A 91 -0.41 6.93 -6.30
C THR A 91 -0.33 7.56 -7.69
N SER A 92 -0.01 6.79 -8.71
CA SER A 92 0.06 7.27 -10.11
C SER A 92 -1.32 7.64 -10.65
N ALA A 93 -2.35 6.82 -10.41
CA ALA A 93 -3.72 7.15 -10.78
C ALA A 93 -4.23 8.41 -10.05
N CYS A 94 -3.86 8.59 -8.79
CA CYS A 94 -4.17 9.80 -8.05
C CYS A 94 -3.39 11.01 -8.54
N HIS A 95 -2.14 10.83 -9.01
CA HIS A 95 -1.35 11.93 -9.56
C HIS A 95 -2.10 12.62 -10.71
N GLU A 96 -2.78 11.87 -11.58
CA GLU A 96 -3.63 12.44 -12.64
C GLU A 96 -4.78 13.30 -12.10
N LEU A 97 -5.34 12.97 -10.94
CA LEU A 97 -6.37 13.77 -10.27
C LEU A 97 -5.83 15.06 -9.64
N PHE A 98 -4.52 15.09 -9.32
CA PHE A 98 -3.86 16.24 -8.70
C PHE A 98 -3.01 17.07 -9.67
N ILE A 99 -2.86 16.65 -10.93
CA ILE A 99 -2.39 17.53 -12.00
C ILE A 99 -3.49 18.56 -12.23
N PRO A 100 -3.25 19.87 -11.96
CA PRO A 100 -4.22 20.90 -12.28
C PRO A 100 -4.52 20.78 -13.77
N SER A 101 -5.80 20.61 -14.12
CA SER A 101 -6.19 20.67 -15.52
C SER A 101 -5.68 22.01 -16.07
N HIS A 102 -4.64 21.98 -16.91
CA HIS A 102 -4.45 23.05 -17.87
C HIS A 102 -5.62 22.94 -18.85
N ARG A 103 -6.78 23.49 -18.46
CA ARG A 103 -7.83 23.89 -19.39
C ARG A 103 -7.22 25.01 -20.23
N SER A 104 -6.62 24.63 -21.34
CA SER A 104 -6.43 25.54 -22.46
C SER A 104 -7.75 25.58 -23.22
N PHE A 105 -8.40 26.75 -23.20
CA PHE A 105 -9.52 27.09 -24.08
C PHE A 105 -9.06 27.11 -25.54
#